data_AF-A0A315ZQG4-F1
#
_entry.id   AF-A0A315ZQG4-F1
#
_cell.length_a   1.000
_cell.length_b   1.000
_cell.length_c   1.000
_cell.angle_alpha   90.00
_cell.angle_beta   90.00
_cell.angle_gamma   90.00
#
_symmetry.space_group_name_H-M   'P 1'
#
loop_
_entity.id
_entity.type
_entity.pdbx_description
1 polymer ?
#
loop_
_entity_poly.entity_id
_entity_poly.type
_entity_poly.pdbx_seq_one_letter_code
_entity_poly.pdbx_strand_id
1 'polypeptide(L)' 'MARRKRDPKKDALVQAILNQYQPENVGDMQDALKDIFGPMFESMLQGEMKDHLGYESNDRQEKEGTNRRNG' A
#
# COMPACT_ATOMS: atom_id res chain seq x y z
N MET A 1 -29.41 20.52 5.22
CA MET A 1 -28.08 19.94 4.95
C MET A 1 -28.28 18.61 4.22
N ALA A 2 -27.85 18.50 2.96
CA ALA A 2 -27.98 17.24 2.23
C ALA A 2 -27.02 16.19 2.85
N ARG A 3 -27.56 15.08 3.38
CA ARG A 3 -26.74 13.95 3.83
C ARG A 3 -26.01 13.39 2.60
N ARG A 4 -24.68 13.54 2.56
CA ARG A 4 -23.86 12.83 1.57
C ARG A 4 -24.08 11.33 1.77
N LYS A 5 -24.61 10.65 0.76
CA LYS A 5 -24.69 9.17 0.77
C LYS A 5 -23.27 8.64 0.89
N ARG A 6 -22.97 7.96 2.01
CA ARG A 6 -21.72 7.23 2.18
C ARG A 6 -21.78 5.97 1.34
N ASP A 7 -20.66 5.64 0.72
CA ASP A 7 -20.50 4.40 -0.05
C ASP A 7 -20.33 3.25 0.96
N PRO A 8 -21.21 2.23 0.96
CA PRO A 8 -21.14 1.12 1.90
C PRO A 8 -19.79 0.40 1.91
N LYS A 9 -19.08 0.36 0.77
CA LYS A 9 -17.76 -0.27 0.68
C LYS A 9 -16.70 0.54 1.43
N LYS A 10 -16.79 1.86 1.37
CA LYS A 10 -15.89 2.75 2.11
C LYS A 10 -16.12 2.63 3.61
N ASP A 11 -17.39 2.55 4.03
CA ASP A 11 -17.75 2.37 5.43
C ASP A 11 -17.20 1.05 5.99
N ALA A 12 -17.28 -0.05 5.21
CA ALA A 12 -16.72 -1.34 5.62
C ALA A 12 -15.19 -1.28 5.84
N LEU A 13 -14.46 -0.60 4.95
CA LEU A 13 -13.02 -0.41 5.10
C LEU A 13 -12.67 0.44 6.33
N VAL A 14 -13.39 1.54 6.55
CA VAL A 14 -13.20 2.39 7.73
C VAL A 14 -13.45 1.60 9.01
N GLN A 15 -14.51 0.80 9.07
CA GLN A 15 -14.80 -0.04 10.24
C GLN A 15 -13.71 -1.09 10.48
N ALA A 16 -13.19 -1.72 9.43
CA ALA A 16 -12.08 -2.67 9.58
C ALA A 16 -10.83 -2.01 10.18
N ILE A 17 -10.47 -0.80 9.72
CA ILE A 17 -9.32 -0.04 10.24
C ILE A 17 -9.55 0.33 11.72
N LEU A 18 -10.73 0.85 12.06
CA LEU A 18 -11.05 1.24 13.44
C LEU A 18 -11.03 0.03 14.40
N ASN A 19 -11.55 -1.12 13.96
CA ASN A 19 -11.56 -2.34 14.78
C ASN A 19 -10.16 -2.93 14.98
N GLN A 20 -9.30 -2.85 13.96
CA GLN A 20 -7.94 -3.40 14.02
C GLN A 20 -7.01 -2.55 14.87
N TYR A 21 -7.06 -1.22 14.72
CA TYR A 21 -6.11 -0.32 15.35
C TYR A 21 -6.62 0.34 16.64
N GLN A 22 -7.94 0.36 16.86
CA GLN A 22 -8.59 0.93 18.06
C GLN A 22 -7.93 2.22 18.58
N PRO A 23 -7.77 3.24 17.72
CA PRO A 23 -7.00 4.43 18.08
C PRO A 23 -7.73 5.25 19.14
N GLU A 24 -7.01 5.64 20.20
CA GLU A 24 -7.54 6.47 21.28
C GLU A 24 -7.21 7.95 21.07
N ASN A 25 -6.11 8.22 20.34
CA ASN A 25 -5.66 9.57 20.03
C ASN A 25 -5.25 9.76 18.56
N VAL A 26 -4.89 10.99 18.20
CA VAL A 26 -4.51 11.36 16.83
C VAL A 26 -3.21 10.67 16.39
N GLY A 27 -2.26 10.47 17.30
CA GLY A 27 -1.02 9.76 17.04
C GLY A 27 -1.28 8.32 16.62
N ASP A 28 -2.13 7.59 17.36
CA ASP A 28 -2.48 6.20 17.03
C ASP A 28 -3.10 6.09 15.64
N MET A 29 -3.97 7.05 15.27
CA MET A 29 -4.53 7.11 13.91
C MET A 29 -3.45 7.40 12.87
N GLN A 30 -2.48 8.28 13.14
CA GLN A 30 -1.39 8.54 12.20
C GLN A 30 -0.52 7.31 11.99
N ASP A 31 -0.25 6.54 13.05
CA ASP A 31 0.55 5.32 12.94
C ASP A 31 -0.22 4.22 12.20
N ALA A 32 -1.52 4.05 12.46
CA ALA A 32 -2.39 3.18 11.67
C ALA A 32 -2.37 3.52 10.18
N LEU A 33 -2.42 4.82 9.84
CA LEU A 33 -2.34 5.26 8.45
C LEU A 33 -0.96 4.97 7.82
N LYS A 34 0.13 5.16 8.55
CA LYS A 34 1.49 4.81 8.06
C LYS A 34 1.61 3.32 7.80
N ASP A 35 1.10 2.48 8.70
CA ASP A 35 1.15 1.03 8.56
C ASP A 35 0.35 0.53 7.35
N ILE A 36 -0.76 1.19 7.01
CA ILE A 36 -1.58 0.85 5.84
C ILE A 36 -0.92 1.36 4.55
N PHE A 37 -0.46 2.61 4.54
CA PHE A 37 0.04 3.23 3.32
C PHE A 37 1.49 2.86 2.99
N GLY A 38 2.32 2.51 3.99
CA GLY A 38 3.70 2.09 3.78
C GLY A 38 3.81 0.90 2.81
N PRO A 39 3.16 -0.23 3.08
CA PRO A 39 3.14 -1.39 2.19
C PRO A 39 2.50 -1.10 0.82
N MET A 40 1.51 -0.20 0.78
CA MET A 40 0.87 0.20 -0.47
C MET A 40 1.85 0.95 -1.38
N PHE A 41 2.57 1.93 -0.84
CA PHE A 41 3.61 2.64 -1.59
C PHE A 41 4.76 1.71 -1.98
N GLU A 42 5.18 0.82 -1.08
CA GLU A 42 6.20 -0.17 -1.42
C GLU A 42 5.77 -1.05 -2.60
N SER A 43 4.54 -1.56 -2.56
CA SER A 43 3.99 -2.39 -3.65
C SER A 43 3.94 -1.62 -4.98
N MET A 44 3.56 -0.34 -4.95
CA MET A 44 3.58 0.52 -6.13
C MET A 44 4.99 0.69 -6.69
N LEU A 45 5.96 1.03 -5.83
CA LEU A 45 7.37 1.22 -6.23
C LEU A 45 8.00 -0.08 -6.74
N GLN A 46 7.68 -1.22 -6.13
CA GLN A 46 8.13 -2.53 -6.61
C GLN A 46 7.55 -2.85 -7.99
N GLY A 47 6.28 -2.49 -8.24
CA GLY A 47 5.63 -2.58 -9.53
C GLY A 47 6.31 -1.71 -10.58
N GLU A 48 6.56 -0.44 -10.28
CA GLU A 48 7.31 0.46 -11.17
C GLU A 48 8.71 -0.09 -11.50
N MET A 49 9.40 -0.66 -10.51
CA MET A 49 10.72 -1.26 -10.71
C MET A 49 10.66 -2.53 -11.56
N LYS A 50 9.60 -3.33 -11.42
CA LYS A 50 9.35 -4.49 -12.30
C LYS A 50 9.13 -4.04 -13.72
N ASP A 51 8.30 -3.02 -13.95
CA ASP A 51 8.02 -2.50 -15.28
C ASP A 51 9.28 -1.89 -15.92
N HIS A 52 10.11 -1.21 -15.13
CA HIS A 52 11.38 -0.64 -15.61
C HIS A 52 12.42 -1.70 -15.99
N LEU A 53 12.56 -2.76 -15.17
CA LEU A 53 13.58 -3.78 -15.37
C LEU A 53 13.12 -4.95 -16.24
N GLY A 54 11.80 -5.16 -16.36
CA GLY A 54 11.18 -6.27 -17.08
C GLY A 54 11.15 -7.59 -16.32
N TYR A 55 11.51 -7.61 -15.03
CA TYR A 55 11.56 -8.85 -14.25
C TYR A 55 11.34 -8.65 -12.74
N GLU A 56 10.95 -9.75 -12.07
CA GLU A 56 10.62 -9.80 -10.65
C GLU A 56 11.84 -9.87 -9.74
N SER A 57 11.67 -9.53 -8.46
CA SER A 57 12.75 -9.74 -7.48
C SER A 57 13.14 -11.21 -7.41
N ASN A 58 14.45 -11.49 -7.34
CA ASN A 58 15.05 -12.83 -7.33
C ASN A 58 14.77 -13.73 -8.56
N ASP A 59 14.25 -13.17 -9.65
CA ASP A 59 14.02 -13.93 -10.88
C ASP A 59 15.37 -14.36 -11.50
N ARG A 60 15.53 -15.68 -11.73
CA ARG A 60 16.75 -16.32 -12.23
C ARG A 60 16.82 -16.44 -13.76
N GLN A 61 15.79 -16.00 -14.48
CA GLN A 61 15.80 -15.99 -15.95
C GLN A 61 16.87 -15.03 -16.49
N GLU A 62 17.29 -15.27 -17.73
CA GLU A 62 18.18 -14.36 -18.46
C GLU A 62 17.55 -12.97 -18.58
N LYS A 63 18.35 -11.92 -18.40
CA LYS A 63 17.88 -10.52 -18.38
C LYS A 63 18.30 -9.84 -19.67
N GLU A 64 17.37 -9.11 -20.29
CA GLU A 64 17.64 -8.38 -21.54
C GLU A 64 18.65 -7.23 -21.36
N GLY A 65 18.81 -6.71 -20.14
CA GLY A 65 19.69 -5.58 -19.83
C GLY A 65 20.78 -5.88 -18.79
N THR A 66 21.69 -4.91 -18.61
CA THR A 66 22.79 -4.99 -17.63
C THR A 66 22.38 -4.53 -16.23
N ASN A 67 21.28 -3.79 -16.12
CA ASN A 67 20.80 -3.26 -14.84
C ASN A 67 20.29 -4.37 -13.93
N ARG A 68 20.55 -4.20 -12.62
CA ARG A 68 20.12 -5.13 -11.57
C ARG A 68 19.47 -4.40 -10.42
N ARG A 69 18.51 -5.05 -9.76
CA ARG A 69 17.98 -4.61 -8.47
C ARG A 69 19.14 -4.60 -7.46
N ASN A 70 19.21 -3.56 -6.65
CA ASN A 70 20.31 -3.30 -5.70
C ASN A 70 19.79 -2.94 -4.30
N GLY A 71 18.58 -3.42 -3.98
CA GLY A 71 17.99 -3.41 -2.64
C GLY A 71 18.10 -4.78 -2.00
#